data_AF-A0A949AUL5-F1
#
_entry.id   AF-A0A949AUL5-F1
#
_cell.length_a   1.000
_cell.length_b   1.000
_cell.length_c   1.000
_cell.angle_alpha   90.00
_cell.angle_beta   90.00
_cell.angle_gamma   90.00
#
_symmetry.space_group_name_H-M   'P 1'
#
loop_
_entity.id
_entity.type
_entity.pdbx_description
1 polymer ?
#
loop_
_entity_poly.entity_id
_entity_poly.type
_entity_poly.pdbx_seq_one_letter_code
_entity_poly.pdbx_strand_id
1 'polypeptide(L)'
;MGEFNHNNGTNLLPIVKHAKDTYIIWFEYFQKLPKIHRYTLGLRIDDLFVEIIENLASAGFSKPPEKQDFINLTIRKNDTLKILLMVLWEVKSLDNKKYILLSKQLDELGKMLGGWILHLQKQNSSSKI
;
A
#
# COMPACT_ATOMS: atom_id res chain seq x y z
N MET A 1 6.12 26.13 -16.55
CA MET A 1 6.20 25.07 -15.52
C MET A 1 5.71 23.80 -16.20
N GLY A 2 6.61 22.88 -16.55
CA GLY A 2 6.28 21.76 -17.44
C GLY A 2 5.27 20.79 -16.83
N GLU A 3 4.23 20.46 -17.59
CA GLU A 3 3.30 19.37 -17.29
C GLU A 3 4.06 18.04 -17.34
N PHE A 4 4.20 17.38 -16.19
CA PHE A 4 4.76 16.03 -16.13
C PHE A 4 3.74 15.05 -16.70
N ASN A 5 3.86 14.77 -18.00
CA ASN A 5 3.17 13.67 -18.68
C ASN A 5 3.51 12.33 -18.02
N HIS A 6 2.53 11.73 -17.33
CA HIS A 6 2.69 10.47 -16.59
C HIS A 6 2.51 9.24 -17.49
N ASN A 7 3.15 9.22 -18.65
CA ASN A 7 3.10 8.08 -19.59
C ASN A 7 4.51 7.54 -19.86
N ASN A 8 5.17 7.04 -18.81
CA ASN A 8 6.37 6.21 -18.95
C ASN A 8 5.99 4.74 -18.72
N GLY A 9 5.57 4.06 -19.80
CA GLY A 9 6.13 2.80 -20.30
C GLY A 9 6.29 1.54 -19.42
N THR A 10 5.93 1.50 -18.15
CA THR A 10 5.92 0.25 -17.36
C THR A 10 4.49 -0.24 -17.17
N ASN A 11 4.14 -1.37 -17.79
CA ASN A 11 2.87 -2.05 -17.57
C ASN A 11 2.88 -2.72 -16.19
N LEU A 12 2.69 -1.91 -15.14
CA LEU A 12 2.61 -2.37 -13.76
C LEU A 12 1.28 -3.11 -13.53
N LEU A 13 1.30 -4.15 -12.70
CA LEU A 13 0.07 -4.75 -12.19
C LEU A 13 -0.81 -3.64 -11.57
N PRO A 14 -2.13 -3.64 -11.81
CA PRO A 14 -3.00 -2.55 -11.32
C PRO A 14 -2.85 -2.25 -9.83
N ILE A 15 -2.66 -3.30 -9.01
CA ILE A 15 -2.46 -3.18 -7.56
C ILE A 15 -1.10 -2.57 -7.18
N VAL A 16 -0.04 -2.85 -7.94
CA VAL A 16 1.27 -2.22 -7.75
C VAL A 16 1.20 -0.74 -8.12
N LYS A 17 0.51 -0.42 -9.22
CA LYS A 17 0.27 0.97 -9.62
C LYS A 17 -0.50 1.73 -8.53
N HIS A 18 -1.57 1.14 -7.99
CA HIS A 18 -2.37 1.75 -6.93
C HIS A 18 -1.55 2.01 -5.65
N ALA A 19 -0.74 1.04 -5.22
CA ALA A 19 0.16 1.22 -4.07
C ALA A 19 1.19 2.34 -4.32
N LYS A 20 1.80 2.38 -5.51
CA LYS A 20 2.75 3.44 -5.92
C LYS A 20 2.08 4.83 -5.94
N ASP A 21 0.89 4.94 -6.52
CA ASP A 21 0.14 6.21 -6.57
C ASP A 21 -0.24 6.67 -5.15
N THR A 22 -0.61 5.75 -4.27
CA THR A 22 -0.89 6.04 -2.84
C THR A 22 0.37 6.49 -2.10
N TYR A 23 1.51 5.87 -2.36
CA TYR A 23 2.78 6.24 -1.76
C TYR A 23 3.22 7.66 -2.12
N ILE A 24 2.99 8.10 -3.37
CA ILE A 24 3.28 9.48 -3.79
C ILE A 24 2.50 10.48 -2.92
N ILE A 25 1.21 10.22 -2.66
CA ILE A 25 0.38 11.06 -1.78
C ILE A 25 0.96 11.10 -0.36
N TRP A 26 1.34 9.93 0.18
CA TRP A 26 1.98 9.87 1.50
C TRP A 26 3.29 10.66 1.54
N PHE A 27 4.15 10.50 0.54
CA PHE A 27 5.46 11.15 0.50
C PHE A 27 5.35 12.69 0.55
N GLU A 28 4.35 13.26 -0.13
CA GLU A 28 4.06 14.70 -0.03
C GLU A 28 3.64 15.14 1.38
N TYR A 29 2.94 14.28 2.13
CA TYR A 29 2.49 14.57 3.49
C TYR A 29 3.59 14.35 4.51
N PHE A 30 4.39 13.30 4.34
CA PHE A 30 5.56 12.98 5.14
C PHE A 30 6.51 14.18 5.25
N GLN A 31 6.79 14.86 4.12
CA GLN A 31 7.63 16.07 4.08
C GLN A 31 7.09 17.26 4.86
N LYS A 32 5.80 17.25 5.24
CA LYS A 32 5.12 18.33 5.96
C LYS A 32 4.85 17.99 7.43
N LEU A 33 5.16 16.76 7.87
CA LEU A 33 4.97 16.35 9.26
C LEU A 33 5.88 17.15 10.21
N PRO A 34 5.43 17.40 11.46
CA PRO A 34 6.31 17.90 12.53
C PRO A 34 7.54 17.00 12.68
N LYS A 35 8.71 17.61 12.93
CA LYS A 35 10.02 16.92 12.95
C LYS A 35 10.00 15.63 13.79
N ILE A 36 9.49 15.72 15.02
CA ILE A 36 9.43 14.59 15.97
C ILE A 36 8.61 13.44 15.40
N HIS A 37 7.43 13.73 14.85
CA HIS A 37 6.54 12.69 14.32
C HIS A 37 7.04 12.12 13.00
N ARG A 38 7.69 12.93 12.17
CA ARG A 38 8.34 12.50 10.93
C ARG A 38 9.40 11.43 11.20
N TYR A 39 10.30 11.68 12.14
CA TYR A 39 11.41 10.76 12.47
C TYR A 39 11.01 9.62 13.42
N THR A 40 9.73 9.50 13.78
CA THR A 40 9.19 8.39 14.56
C THR A 40 8.18 7.60 13.73
N LEU A 41 6.89 7.93 13.84
CA LEU A 41 5.83 7.24 13.10
C LEU A 41 5.90 7.47 11.58
N GLY A 42 6.33 8.66 11.14
CA GLY A 42 6.46 8.98 9.73
C GLY A 42 7.40 8.02 8.99
N LEU A 43 8.60 7.81 9.51
CA LEU A 43 9.55 6.86 8.92
C LEU A 43 8.99 5.44 8.91
N ARG A 44 8.34 5.00 9.99
CA ARG A 44 7.76 3.66 10.05
C ARG A 44 6.66 3.43 9.01
N ILE A 45 5.86 4.45 8.72
CA ILE A 45 4.82 4.41 7.68
C ILE A 45 5.46 4.42 6.29
N ASP A 46 6.52 5.20 6.09
CA ASP A 46 7.29 5.23 4.85
C ASP A 46 7.87 3.85 4.51
N ASP A 47 8.52 3.21 5.49
CA ASP A 47 9.05 1.84 5.37
C ASP A 47 7.95 0.85 4.99
N LEU A 48 6.79 0.91 5.67
CA LEU A 48 5.66 0.02 5.38
C LEU A 48 5.12 0.19 3.95
N PHE A 49 5.09 1.42 3.43
CA PHE A 49 4.71 1.66 2.03
C PHE A 49 5.70 0.98 1.06
N VAL A 50 7.00 1.14 1.30
CA VAL A 50 8.04 0.52 0.47
C VAL A 50 7.93 -1.00 0.53
N GLU A 51 7.81 -1.57 1.72
CA GLU A 51 7.63 -3.02 1.91
C GLU A 51 6.35 -3.54 1.23
N ILE A 52 5.25 -2.79 1.22
CA ILE A 52 4.03 -3.15 0.49
C ILE A 52 4.30 -3.23 -1.02
N ILE A 53 5.01 -2.25 -1.58
CA ILE A 53 5.35 -2.21 -3.01
C ILE A 53 6.27 -3.40 -3.37
N GLU A 54 7.28 -3.68 -2.55
CA GLU A 54 8.21 -4.80 -2.73
C GLU A 54 7.48 -6.16 -2.69
N ASN A 55 6.58 -6.35 -1.73
CA ASN A 55 5.81 -7.59 -1.62
C ASN A 55 4.85 -7.78 -2.80
N LEU A 56 4.20 -6.71 -3.27
CA LEU A 56 3.31 -6.77 -4.43
C LEU A 56 4.08 -7.05 -5.73
N ALA A 57 5.25 -6.44 -5.91
CA ALA A 57 6.13 -6.72 -7.03
C ALA A 57 6.58 -8.19 -7.01
N SER A 58 7.02 -8.69 -5.85
CA SER A 58 7.44 -10.08 -5.67
C SER A 58 6.31 -11.07 -5.96
N ALA A 59 5.11 -10.82 -5.41
CA ALA A 59 3.91 -11.63 -5.68
C ALA A 59 3.56 -11.69 -7.18
N GLY A 60 3.86 -10.65 -7.95
CA GLY A 60 3.62 -10.60 -9.39
C GLY A 60 4.39 -11.68 -10.16
N PHE A 61 5.59 -12.05 -9.72
CA PHE A 61 6.47 -13.01 -10.38
C PHE A 61 6.53 -14.38 -9.71
N SER A 62 6.08 -14.51 -8.46
CA SER A 62 6.05 -15.77 -7.73
C SER A 62 5.00 -16.77 -8.25
N LYS A 63 5.17 -18.03 -7.86
CA LYS A 63 4.18 -19.12 -8.07
C LYS A 63 3.49 -19.47 -6.74
N PRO A 64 2.31 -20.13 -6.76
CA PRO A 64 1.77 -20.73 -5.54
C PRO A 64 2.74 -21.79 -4.96
N PRO A 65 2.89 -21.93 -3.63
CA PRO A 65 2.21 -21.18 -2.57
C PRO A 65 2.86 -19.85 -2.20
N GLU A 66 4.11 -19.60 -2.60
CA GLU A 66 4.88 -18.39 -2.22
C GLU A 66 4.14 -17.08 -2.54
N LYS A 67 3.46 -17.02 -3.69
CA LYS A 67 2.60 -15.88 -4.04
C LYS A 67 1.57 -15.55 -2.95
N GLN A 68 0.95 -16.57 -2.36
CA GLN A 68 -0.04 -16.40 -1.31
C GLN A 68 0.58 -15.81 -0.04
N ASP A 69 1.81 -16.18 0.29
CA ASP A 69 2.51 -15.67 1.46
C ASP A 69 2.83 -14.18 1.33
N PHE A 70 3.30 -13.75 0.15
CA PHE A 70 3.50 -12.32 -0.14
C PHE A 70 2.20 -11.50 -0.03
N ILE A 71 1.08 -12.02 -0.55
CA ILE A 71 -0.22 -11.32 -0.46
C ILE A 71 -0.71 -11.25 0.98
N ASN A 72 -0.63 -12.34 1.75
CA ASN A 72 -0.99 -12.35 3.17
C ASN A 72 -0.14 -11.39 4.00
N LEU A 73 1.17 -11.32 3.71
CA LEU A 73 2.06 -10.37 4.36
C LEU A 73 1.68 -8.92 4.03
N THR A 74 1.35 -8.66 2.76
CA THR A 74 0.93 -7.33 2.29
C THR A 74 -0.36 -6.88 2.97
N ILE A 75 -1.34 -7.78 3.16
CA ILE A 75 -2.58 -7.49 3.89
C ILE A 75 -2.28 -7.00 5.32
N ARG A 76 -1.47 -7.74 6.07
CA ARG A 76 -1.09 -7.37 7.45
C ARG A 76 -0.37 -6.02 7.52
N LYS A 77 0.51 -5.74 6.55
CA LYS A 77 1.22 -4.45 6.46
C LYS A 77 0.27 -3.30 6.13
N ASN A 78 -0.67 -3.50 5.20
CA ASN A 78 -1.70 -2.52 4.85
C ASN A 78 -2.59 -2.17 6.06
N ASP A 79 -3.01 -3.16 6.84
CA ASP A 79 -3.82 -2.93 8.05
C ASP A 79 -3.02 -2.19 9.13
N THR A 80 -1.75 -2.56 9.31
CA THR A 80 -0.83 -1.84 10.21
C THR A 80 -0.70 -0.38 9.79
N LEU A 81 -0.52 -0.13 8.49
CA LEU A 81 -0.35 1.20 7.93
C LEU A 81 -1.58 2.08 8.19
N LYS A 82 -2.80 1.54 8.03
CA LYS A 82 -4.05 2.25 8.37
C LYS A 82 -4.10 2.70 9.82
N ILE A 83 -3.71 1.82 10.75
CA ILE A 83 -3.70 2.12 12.19
C ILE A 83 -2.69 3.24 12.48
N LEU A 84 -1.47 3.19 11.92
CA LEU A 84 -0.47 4.22 12.15
C LEU A 84 -0.88 5.58 11.57
N LEU A 85 -1.56 5.62 10.43
CA LEU A 85 -2.14 6.85 9.89
C LEU A 85 -3.25 7.41 10.78
N MET A 86 -4.08 6.55 11.36
CA MET A 86 -5.11 6.95 12.33
C MET A 86 -4.46 7.60 13.55
N VAL A 87 -3.37 7.03 14.09
CA VAL A 87 -2.61 7.64 15.19
C VAL A 87 -2.09 9.02 14.81
N LEU A 88 -1.45 9.18 13.65
CA LEU A 88 -0.96 10.50 13.19
C LEU A 88 -2.09 11.53 13.05
N TRP A 89 -3.27 11.09 12.66
CA TRP A 89 -4.46 11.93 12.60
C TRP A 89 -4.99 12.31 13.99
N GLU A 90 -5.11 11.36 14.92
CA GLU A 90 -5.56 11.59 16.30
C GLU A 90 -4.63 12.55 17.05
N VAL A 91 -3.32 12.46 16.83
CA VAL A 91 -2.33 13.42 17.37
C VAL A 91 -2.19 14.70 16.55
N LYS A 92 -3.14 14.96 15.62
CA LYS A 92 -3.25 16.18 14.81
C LYS A 92 -2.04 16.50 13.94
N SER A 93 -1.27 15.47 13.56
CA SER A 93 -0.13 15.59 12.66
C SER A 93 -0.52 15.47 11.19
N LEU A 94 -1.62 14.77 10.94
CA LEU A 94 -2.35 14.79 9.68
C LEU A 94 -3.69 15.50 9.89
N ASP A 95 -4.05 16.38 8.97
CA ASP A 95 -5.39 16.97 8.97
C ASP A 95 -6.42 15.99 8.36
N ASN A 96 -7.71 16.30 8.59
CA ASN A 96 -8.83 15.45 8.14
C ASN A 96 -8.79 15.18 6.64
N LYS A 97 -8.46 16.16 5.80
CA LYS A 97 -8.49 15.99 4.34
C LYS A 97 -7.39 15.01 3.90
N LYS A 98 -6.20 15.15 4.47
CA LYS A 98 -5.06 14.25 4.21
C LYS A 98 -5.36 12.83 4.67
N TYR A 99 -5.86 12.67 5.89
CA TYR A 99 -6.23 11.37 6.45
C TYR A 99 -7.30 10.67 5.62
N ILE A 100 -8.42 11.36 5.32
CA ILE A 100 -9.52 10.78 4.52
C ILE A 100 -9.04 10.33 3.15
N LEU A 101 -8.19 11.13 2.49
CA LEU A 101 -7.65 10.75 1.18
C LEU A 101 -6.83 9.46 1.27
N LEU A 102 -5.87 9.38 2.20
CA LEU A 102 -5.03 8.20 2.35
C LEU A 102 -5.82 6.96 2.78
N SER A 103 -6.71 7.10 3.77
CA SER A 103 -7.55 6.00 4.25
C SER A 103 -8.38 5.39 3.13
N LYS A 104 -9.00 6.22 2.28
CA LYS A 104 -9.73 5.74 1.11
C LYS A 104 -8.85 4.95 0.14
N GLN A 105 -7.63 5.43 -0.14
CA GLN A 105 -6.71 4.72 -1.03
C GLN A 105 -6.29 3.36 -0.45
N LEU A 106 -6.07 3.27 0.86
CA LEU A 106 -5.68 2.03 1.54
C LEU A 106 -6.83 1.04 1.72
N ASP A 107 -8.06 1.54 1.84
CA ASP A 107 -9.26 0.70 1.79
C ASP A 107 -9.42 0.05 0.42
N GLU A 108 -9.19 0.83 -0.63
CA GLU A 108 -9.23 0.34 -2.00
C GLU A 108 -8.13 -0.68 -2.26
N LEU A 109 -6.91 -0.43 -1.77
CA LEU A 109 -5.81 -1.41 -1.79
C LEU A 109 -6.20 -2.69 -1.04
N GLY A 110 -6.83 -2.57 0.13
CA GLY A 110 -7.32 -3.69 0.92
C GLY A 110 -8.36 -4.54 0.17
N LYS A 111 -9.29 -3.91 -0.56
CA LYS A 111 -10.26 -4.62 -1.42
C LYS A 111 -9.56 -5.37 -2.55
N MET A 112 -8.56 -4.76 -3.19
CA MET A 112 -7.78 -5.41 -4.25
C MET A 112 -7.02 -6.62 -3.72
N LEU A 113 -6.36 -6.51 -2.55
CA LEU A 113 -5.68 -7.61 -1.88
C LEU A 113 -6.65 -8.75 -1.53
N GLY A 114 -7.81 -8.41 -0.95
CA GLY A 114 -8.88 -9.36 -0.61
C GLY A 114 -9.41 -10.12 -1.84
N GLY A 115 -9.64 -9.42 -2.95
CA GLY A 115 -10.03 -10.05 -4.21
C GLY A 115 -8.96 -11.00 -4.75
N TRP A 116 -7.69 -10.63 -4.64
CA TRP A 116 -6.57 -11.44 -5.12
C TRP A 116 -6.41 -12.73 -4.30
N ILE A 117 -6.44 -12.64 -2.97
CA ILE A 117 -6.30 -13.84 -2.11
C ILE A 117 -7.45 -14.84 -2.33
N LEU A 118 -8.69 -14.35 -2.44
CA LEU A 118 -9.86 -15.19 -2.73
C LEU A 118 -9.73 -15.89 -4.09
N HIS A 119 -9.18 -15.20 -5.10
CA HIS A 119 -8.92 -15.78 -6.41
C HIS A 119 -7.86 -16.90 -6.35
N LEU A 120 -6.76 -16.69 -5.63
CA LEU A 120 -5.70 -17.69 -5.45
C LEU A 120 -6.21 -18.94 -4.72
N GLN A 121 -7.01 -18.75 -3.67
CA GLN A 121 -7.61 -19.86 -2.91
C GLN A 121 -8.51 -20.75 -3.78
N LYS A 122 -9.31 -20.14 -4.67
CA LYS A 122 -10.17 -20.88 -5.62
C LYS A 122 -9.36 -21.70 -6.63
N GLN A 123 -8.26 -21.15 -7.15
CA GLN A 123 -7.41 -21.89 -8.08
C GLN A 123 -6.72 -23.10 -7.41
N ASN A 124 -6.29 -22.92 -6.17
CA ASN A 124 -5.61 -23.96 -5.40
C ASN A 124 -6.56 -25.13 -5.02
N SER A 125 -7.85 -24.88 -4.84
CA SER A 125 -8.85 -25.93 -4.59
C SER A 125 -9.25 -26.68 -5.86
N SER A 126 -9.31 -26.01 -7.02
CA SER A 126 -9.58 -26.67 -8.31
C SER A 126 -8.42 -27.52 -8.83
N SER A 127 -7.18 -27.25 -8.41
CA SER A 127 -5.99 -28.02 -8.81
C SER A 127 -5.76 -29.28 -7.97
N LYS A 128 -6.62 -29.54 -6.97
CA LYS A 128 -6.56 -30.72 -6.08
C LYS A 128 -7.60 -31.80 -6.43
N ILE A 129 -8.30 -31.67 -7.56
CA ILE A 129 -9.29 -32.64 -8.06
C ILE A 129 -8.75 -33.29 -9.33
#